data_AF-A0A7Y0S5P1-F1
#
_entry.id   AF-A0A7Y0S5P1-F1
#
_cell.length_a   1.000
_cell.length_b   1.000
_cell.length_c   1.000
_cell.angle_alpha   90.00
_cell.angle_beta   90.00
_cell.angle_gamma   90.00
#
_symmetry.space_group_name_H-M   'P 1'
#
loop_
_entity.id
_entity.type
_entity.pdbx_description
1 polymer ?
#
loop_
_entity_poly.entity_id
_entity_poly.type
_entity_poly.pdbx_seq_one_letter_code
_entity_poly.pdbx_strand_id
1 'polypeptide(L)' 'PNPDSASSWEERNRLFNLPRSSWEDYNKDLISQGGGIFSRRSKSIQLTPEIQKMLGTKKASLAPNDLIKMILKMKVDL' A
#
# COMPACT_ATOMS: atom_id res chain seq x y z
N PRO A 1 -4.89 3.81 5.71
CA PRO A 1 -4.38 5.02 5.03
C PRO A 1 -5.47 5.63 4.14
N ASN A 2 -5.36 6.89 3.73
CA ASN A 2 -6.38 7.57 2.92
C ASN A 2 -5.71 8.42 1.81
N PRO A 3 -5.36 7.82 0.67
CA PRO A 3 -4.75 8.53 -0.46
C PRO A 3 -5.76 9.43 -1.18
N ASP A 4 -5.27 10.54 -1.72
CA ASP A 4 -6.05 11.35 -2.66
C ASP A 4 -6.09 10.68 -4.03
N SER A 5 -7.29 10.33 -4.48
CA SER A 5 -7.53 9.59 -5.71
C SER A 5 -7.09 10.36 -6.95
N ALA A 6 -7.28 11.69 -6.98
CA ALA A 6 -6.98 12.51 -8.14
C ALA A 6 -5.47 12.57 -8.40
N SER A 7 -4.68 12.99 -7.41
CA SER A 7 -3.21 13.01 -7.52
C SER A 7 -2.61 11.60 -7.70
N SER A 8 -3.19 10.59 -7.05
CA SER A 8 -2.73 9.20 -7.20
C SER A 8 -2.88 8.68 -8.62
N TRP A 9 -3.90 9.14 -9.37
CA TRP A 9 -4.13 8.70 -10.74
C TRP A 9 -3.08 9.24 -11.70
N GLU A 10 -2.76 10.54 -11.61
CA GLU A 10 -1.74 11.17 -12.46
C GLU A 10 -0.38 10.48 -12.30
N GLU A 11 -0.02 10.15 -11.06
CA GLU A 11 1.22 9.44 -10.76
C GLU A 11 1.22 8.00 -11.30
N ARG A 12 0.09 7.28 -11.22
CA ARG A 12 -0.02 5.95 -11.84
C ARG A 12 0.09 6.02 -13.36
N ASN A 13 -0.48 7.06 -13.99
CA ASN A 13 -0.35 7.29 -15.42
C ASN A 13 1.11 7.58 -15.80
N ARG A 14 1.83 8.41 -15.03
CA ARG A 14 3.27 8.62 -15.22
C ARG A 14 4.03 7.30 -15.11
N LEU A 15 3.78 6.52 -14.06
CA LEU A 15 4.43 5.23 -13.81
C LEU A 15 4.21 4.21 -14.94
N PHE A 16 2.99 4.18 -15.49
CA PHE A 16 2.64 3.30 -16.61
C PHE A 16 3.40 3.62 -17.90
N ASN A 17 3.70 4.90 -18.15
CA ASN A 17 4.39 5.35 -19.36
C ASN A 17 5.92 5.21 -19.30
N LEU A 18 6.49 4.75 -18.18
CA LEU A 18 7.93 4.52 -18.08
C LEU A 18 8.34 3.24 -18.84
N PRO A 19 9.46 3.23 -19.58
CA PRO A 19 9.93 2.06 -20.34
C PRO A 19 10.16 0.81 -19.48
N ARG A 20 10.54 1.00 -18.22
CA ARG A 20 10.54 0.00 -17.16
C ARG A 20 10.08 0.71 -15.90
N SER A 21 9.06 0.20 -15.26
CA SER A 21 8.61 0.68 -13.96
C SER A 21 8.38 -0.44 -12.98
N SER A 22 8.56 -0.08 -11.72
CA SER A 22 8.24 -0.87 -10.55
C SER A 22 7.44 0.02 -9.59
N TRP A 23 6.81 -0.57 -8.61
CA TRP A 23 6.19 0.23 -7.54
C TRP A 23 7.22 1.06 -6.78
N GLU A 24 8.50 0.72 -6.79
CA GLU A 24 9.54 1.53 -6.12
C GLU A 24 9.77 2.88 -6.82
N ASP A 25 9.38 3.02 -8.09
CA ASP A 25 9.48 4.26 -8.85
C ASP A 25 8.31 5.24 -8.58
N TYR A 26 7.31 4.82 -7.80
CA TYR A 26 6.18 5.66 -7.41
C TYR A 26 6.63 6.79 -6.49
N ASN A 27 6.14 8.00 -6.73
CA ASN A 27 6.47 9.16 -5.91
C ASN A 27 5.97 8.98 -4.47
N LYS A 28 6.90 8.86 -3.52
CA LYS A 28 6.61 8.62 -2.10
C LYS A 28 5.89 9.80 -1.43
N ASP A 29 6.06 11.01 -1.95
CA ASP A 29 5.42 12.21 -1.40
C ASP A 29 3.90 12.20 -1.62
N LEU A 30 3.42 11.43 -2.60
CA LEU A 30 1.98 11.25 -2.88
C LEU A 30 1.35 10.12 -2.05
N ILE A 31 2.15 9.36 -1.31
CA ILE A 31 1.63 8.30 -0.45
C ILE A 31 1.02 8.93 0.80
N SER A 32 -0.28 8.68 1.03
CA SER A 32 -0.96 9.15 2.24
C SER A 32 -0.25 8.73 3.51
N GLN A 33 -0.42 9.52 4.57
CA GLN A 33 0.09 9.20 5.90
C GLN A 33 -0.23 7.75 6.33
N GLY A 34 0.80 7.08 6.84
CA GLY A 34 0.74 5.69 7.27
C GLY A 34 0.68 4.68 6.11
N GLY A 35 0.62 5.12 4.85
CA GLY A 35 0.77 4.25 3.68
C GLY A 35 2.23 3.92 3.40
N GLY A 36 2.46 3.02 2.43
CA GLY A 36 3.81 2.69 2.03
C GLY A 36 3.85 1.66 0.90
N ILE A 37 5.03 1.52 0.32
CA ILE A 37 5.35 0.51 -0.68
C ILE A 37 6.21 -0.54 0.00
N PHE A 38 5.75 -1.79 -0.03
CA PHE A 38 6.37 -2.89 0.70
C PHE A 38 6.79 -3.99 -0.28
N SER A 39 8.04 -4.44 -0.16
CA SER A 39 8.53 -5.58 -0.94
C SER A 39 7.84 -6.87 -0.50
N ARG A 40 7.38 -7.67 -1.48
CA ARG A 40 6.85 -9.02 -1.24
C ARG A 40 7.90 -10.00 -0.70
N ARG A 41 9.19 -9.67 -0.84
CA ARG A 41 10.30 -10.50 -0.36
C ARG A 41 10.71 -10.18 1.08
N SER A 42 10.15 -9.14 1.69
CA SER A 42 10.45 -8.77 3.09
C SER A 42 10.06 -9.89 4.05
N LYS A 43 10.85 -10.12 5.10
CA LYS A 43 10.52 -11.12 6.13
C LYS A 43 9.32 -10.71 6.98
N SER A 44 9.18 -9.41 7.24
CA SER A 44 8.11 -8.82 8.02
C SER A 44 7.87 -7.38 7.57
N ILE A 45 6.63 -6.93 7.65
CA ILE A 45 6.18 -5.58 7.33
C ILE A 45 5.58 -5.00 8.62
N GLN A 46 6.13 -3.88 9.08
CA GLN A 46 5.56 -3.12 10.20
C GLN A 46 4.30 -2.40 9.74
N LEU A 47 3.23 -2.53 10.49
CA LEU A 47 1.95 -1.90 10.20
C LEU A 47 1.84 -0.59 10.98
N THR A 48 1.56 0.48 10.26
CA THR A 48 1.21 1.77 10.84
C THR A 48 -0.18 1.71 11.46
N PRO A 49 -0.53 2.62 12.39
CA PRO A 49 -1.88 2.72 12.95
C PRO A 49 -2.95 2.85 11.87
N GLU A 50 -2.67 3.57 10.78
CA GLU A 50 -3.59 3.75 9.66
C GLU A 50 -3.81 2.47 8.86
N ILE A 51 -2.78 1.62 8.69
CA ILE A 51 -2.91 0.30 8.05
C ILE A 51 -3.65 -0.67 8.98
N GLN A 52 -3.35 -0.65 10.28
CA GLN A 52 -4.04 -1.45 11.28
C GLN A 52 -5.54 -1.16 11.31
N LYS A 53 -5.92 0.12 11.32
CA LYS A 53 -7.31 0.57 11.26
C LYS A 53 -7.99 0.11 9.98
N MET A 54 -7.34 0.28 8.82
CA MET A 54 -7.86 -0.12 7.52
C MET A 54 -8.12 -1.64 7.45
N LEU A 55 -7.19 -2.45 7.99
CA LEU A 55 -7.29 -3.90 7.98
C LEU A 55 -8.13 -4.47 9.14
N GLY A 56 -8.54 -3.64 10.10
CA GLY A 56 -9.23 -4.08 11.30
C GLY A 56 -8.40 -5.02 12.19
N THR A 57 -7.08 -4.82 12.26
CA THR A 57 -6.16 -5.68 13.04
C THR A 57 -5.44 -4.94 14.15
N LYS A 58 -5.03 -5.66 15.20
CA LYS A 58 -4.17 -5.15 16.27
C LYS A 58 -2.71 -5.60 16.14
N LYS A 59 -2.37 -6.35 15.08
CA LYS A 59 -1.01 -6.85 14.87
C LYS A 59 -0.07 -5.70 14.52
N ALA A 60 1.09 -5.61 15.17
CA ALA A 60 2.10 -4.60 14.88
C ALA A 60 2.87 -4.89 13.58
N SER A 61 3.02 -6.17 13.22
CA SER A 61 3.70 -6.56 11.99
C SER A 61 3.12 -7.84 11.39
N LEU A 62 3.26 -8.00 10.07
CA LEU A 62 2.82 -9.18 9.33
C LEU A 62 3.88 -9.64 8.32
N ALA A 63 3.93 -10.94 8.04
CA ALA A 63 4.60 -11.44 6.85
C ALA A 63 3.85 -10.96 5.59
N PRO A 64 4.52 -10.73 4.45
CA PRO A 64 3.87 -10.20 3.25
C PRO A 64 2.67 -11.03 2.76
N ASN A 65 2.77 -12.35 2.83
CA ASN A 65 1.68 -13.24 2.41
C ASN A 65 0.43 -13.12 3.31
N ASP A 66 0.61 -12.90 4.61
CA ASP A 66 -0.51 -12.70 5.53
C ASP A 66 -1.16 -11.33 5.34
N LEU A 67 -0.35 -10.31 5.08
CA LEU A 67 -0.83 -8.98 4.72
C LEU A 67 -1.69 -9.03 3.46
N ILE A 68 -1.22 -9.69 2.40
CA ILE A 68 -1.99 -9.87 1.14
C ILE A 68 -3.31 -10.59 1.40
N LYS A 69 -3.29 -11.70 2.17
CA LYS A 69 -4.51 -12.44 2.52
C LYS A 69 -5.51 -11.60 3.28
N MET A 70 -5.06 -10.72 4.18
CA MET A 70 -5.94 -9.82 4.91
C MET A 70 -6.55 -8.76 4.00
N ILE A 71 -5.74 -8.15 3.12
CA ILE A 71 -6.22 -7.15 2.14
C ILE A 71 -7.31 -7.77 1.27
N LEU A 72 -7.11 -8.97 0.73
CA LEU A 72 -8.08 -9.65 -0.13
C LEU A 72 -9.37 -10.06 0.60
N LYS A 73 -9.36 -10.12 1.94
CA LYS A 73 -10.53 -10.43 2.77
C LYS A 73 -11.18 -9.18 3.38
N MET A 74 -10.67 -8.00 3.06
CA MET A 74 -11.28 -6.76 3.54
C MET A 74 -12.72 -6.66 3.06
N LYS A 75 -13.60 -6.19 3.93
CA LYS A 75 -14.93 -5.74 3.51
C LYS A 75 -14.74 -4.41 2.77
N VAL A 76 -14.92 -4.47 1.46
CA VAL A 76 -14.94 -3.28 0.59
C VAL A 76 -16.33 -3.17 -0.01
N ASP A 77 -16.80 -1.94 -0.14
CA ASP A 77 -17.96 -1.64 -0.97
C ASP A 77 -17.47 -1.39 -2.41
N LEU A 78 -18.27 -1.77 -3.40
CA LEU A 78 -17.89 -1.81 -4.83
C LEU A 78 -18.38 -0.56 -5.57
#